data_AF-U1EZ48-F1
#
_entry.id   AF-U1EZ48-F1
#
_cell.length_a   1.000
_cell.length_b   1.000
_cell.length_c   1.000
_cell.angle_alpha   90.00
_cell.angle_beta   90.00
_cell.angle_gamma   90.00
#
_symmetry.space_group_name_H-M   'P 1'
#
loop_
_entity.id
_entity.type
_entity.pdbx_description
1 polymer ?
#
loop_
_entity_poly.entity_id
_entity_poly.type
_entity_poly.pdbx_seq_one_letter_code
_entity_poly.pdbx_strand_id
1 'polypeptide(L)'
;MAKDSSSHRSDTLVIGLMIFGLCFGAGNLIFPVQLGRLAGGATSWAGLGFLLTAVGLPILGVVATATSESRSLYEMTSHTWRGWATFFTCLLYLTIGPAFAIPRTATVSFEIGVRPFLAEGPMTIP
;
A
#
# COMPACT_ATOMS: atom_id res chain seq x y z
N MET A 1 17.72 -13.67 25.47
CA MET A 1 18.48 -14.84 25.01
C MET A 1 17.57 -15.71 24.16
N ALA A 2 17.58 -15.48 22.84
CA ALA A 2 17.33 -16.47 21.80
C ALA A 2 17.94 -15.88 20.53
N LYS A 3 19.03 -16.50 20.11
CA LYS A 3 19.86 -16.22 18.95
C LYS A 3 19.10 -16.74 17.73
N ASP A 4 18.72 -15.87 16.80
CA ASP A 4 18.49 -16.31 15.42
C ASP A 4 19.58 -15.71 14.54
N SER A 5 20.62 -16.51 14.39
CA SER A 5 21.70 -16.35 13.43
C SER A 5 21.50 -17.51 12.46
N SER A 6 20.51 -17.43 11.57
CA SER A 6 20.28 -18.53 10.62
C SER A 6 19.68 -18.22 9.25
N SER A 7 19.42 -16.98 8.81
CA SER A 7 19.33 -16.69 7.35
C SER A 7 19.19 -15.19 7.01
N HIS A 8 20.31 -14.47 6.87
CA HIS A 8 20.29 -13.09 6.32
C HIS A 8 19.57 -12.98 4.97
N ARG A 9 19.53 -14.06 4.19
CA ARG A 9 18.85 -14.14 2.89
C ARG A 9 17.33 -14.33 3.04
N SER A 10 16.88 -15.11 4.02
CA SER A 10 15.44 -15.33 4.25
C SER A 10 14.78 -14.08 4.78
N ASP A 11 15.39 -13.38 5.73
CA ASP A 11 14.82 -12.14 6.28
C ASP A 11 14.71 -11.06 5.20
N THR A 12 15.74 -10.94 4.36
CA THR A 12 15.72 -10.02 3.23
C THR A 12 14.66 -10.39 2.20
N LEU A 13 14.45 -11.70 1.95
CA LEU A 13 13.40 -12.19 1.06
C LEU A 13 12.01 -11.93 1.64
N VAL A 14 11.81 -12.13 2.94
CA VAL A 14 10.53 -11.85 3.63
C VAL A 14 10.23 -10.36 3.63
N ILE A 15 11.19 -9.52 4.00
CA ILE A 15 11.05 -8.05 3.98
C ILE A 15 10.80 -7.58 2.54
N GLY A 16 11.51 -8.14 1.56
CA GLY A 16 11.31 -7.89 0.14
C GLY A 16 9.89 -8.28 -0.32
N LEU A 17 9.38 -9.44 0.10
CA LEU A 17 8.01 -9.87 -0.18
C LEU A 17 6.96 -8.98 0.50
N MET A 18 7.24 -8.49 1.71
CA MET A 18 6.34 -7.58 2.43
C MET A 18 6.25 -6.22 1.72
N ILE A 19 7.40 -5.63 1.35
CA ILE A 19 7.45 -4.37 0.60
C ILE A 19 6.82 -4.55 -0.79
N PHE A 20 7.08 -5.70 -1.44
CA PHE A 20 6.43 -6.08 -2.67
C PHE A 20 4.92 -6.14 -2.49
N GLY A 21 4.40 -6.88 -1.52
CA GLY A 21 2.97 -6.98 -1.25
C GLY A 21 2.32 -5.63 -0.93
N LEU A 22 3.06 -4.73 -0.27
CA LEU A 22 2.62 -3.38 0.02
C LEU A 22 2.55 -2.51 -1.24
N CYS A 23 3.52 -2.64 -2.16
CA CYS A 23 3.54 -1.91 -3.44
C CYS A 23 2.66 -2.55 -4.52
N PHE A 24 2.41 -3.86 -4.48
CA PHE A 24 1.65 -4.62 -5.49
C PHE A 24 0.20 -4.90 -5.06
N GLY A 25 -0.19 -4.49 -3.85
CA GLY A 25 -1.51 -4.77 -3.27
C GLY A 25 -2.68 -4.36 -4.18
N ALA A 26 -3.89 -4.81 -3.84
CA ALA A 26 -5.09 -4.71 -4.68
C ALA A 26 -5.26 -3.34 -5.37
N GLY A 27 -5.04 -2.23 -4.65
CA GLY A 27 -5.11 -0.88 -5.22
C GLY A 27 -4.16 -0.68 -6.42
N ASN A 28 -2.90 -1.10 -6.30
CA ASN A 28 -1.92 -0.91 -7.37
C ASN A 28 -2.10 -1.84 -8.59
N LEU A 29 -2.97 -2.85 -8.49
CA LEU A 29 -3.39 -3.69 -9.61
C LEU A 29 -4.68 -3.19 -10.28
N ILE A 30 -5.56 -2.59 -9.49
CA ILE A 30 -6.90 -2.18 -9.94
C ILE A 30 -6.86 -0.82 -10.62
N PHE A 31 -6.12 0.12 -10.04
CA PHE A 31 -5.98 1.46 -10.61
C PHE A 31 -5.40 1.48 -12.03
N PRO A 32 -4.34 0.74 -12.40
CA PRO A 32 -3.83 0.77 -13.76
C PRO A 32 -4.80 0.15 -14.78
N VAL A 33 -5.59 -0.86 -14.39
CA VAL A 33 -6.65 -1.39 -15.27
C VAL A 33 -7.73 -0.34 -15.49
N GLN A 34 -8.15 0.36 -14.44
CA GLN A 34 -9.15 1.42 -14.55
C GLN A 34 -8.61 2.67 -15.28
N LEU A 35 -7.36 3.06 -15.03
CA LEU A 35 -6.66 4.13 -15.74
C LEU A 35 -6.48 3.77 -17.22
N GLY A 36 -6.12 2.54 -17.54
CA GLY A 36 -6.03 2.07 -18.93
C GLY A 36 -7.36 2.13 -19.66
N ARG A 37 -8.45 1.74 -18.98
CA ARG A 37 -9.82 1.89 -19.53
C ARG A 37 -10.19 3.35 -19.79
N LEU A 38 -9.79 4.28 -18.91
CA LEU A 38 -10.07 5.71 -19.06
C LEU A 38 -9.12 6.42 -20.06
N ALA A 39 -7.87 5.95 -20.16
CA ALA A 39 -6.82 6.56 -20.99
C ALA A 39 -6.93 6.16 -22.48
N GLY A 40 -7.71 5.13 -22.80
CA GLY A 40 -7.89 4.66 -24.18
C GLY A 40 -6.55 4.37 -24.87
N GLY A 41 -6.26 5.09 -25.95
CA GLY A 41 -5.01 4.94 -26.72
C GLY A 41 -3.72 5.39 -26.01
N ALA A 42 -3.81 6.16 -24.93
CA ALA A 42 -2.65 6.67 -24.18
C ALA A 42 -2.29 5.81 -22.95
N THR A 43 -2.74 4.56 -22.91
CA THR A 43 -2.54 3.64 -21.77
C THR A 43 -1.07 3.47 -21.37
N SER A 44 -0.14 3.49 -22.32
CA SER A 44 1.30 3.38 -22.06
C SER A 44 1.85 4.57 -21.25
N TRP A 45 1.46 5.80 -21.60
CA TRP A 45 1.85 7.01 -20.88
C TRP A 45 1.18 7.11 -19.50
N ALA A 46 -0.10 6.77 -19.42
CA ALA A 46 -0.84 6.72 -18.16
C ALA A 46 -0.25 5.68 -17.19
N GLY A 47 0.15 4.52 -17.70
CA GLY A 47 0.82 3.46 -16.92
C GLY A 47 2.19 3.88 -16.41
N LEU A 48 2.97 4.63 -17.20
CA LEU A 48 4.30 5.10 -16.81
C LEU A 48 4.22 6.15 -15.69
N GLY A 49 3.30 7.12 -15.80
CA GLY A 49 3.03 8.09 -14.73
C GLY A 49 2.48 7.44 -13.47
N PHE A 50 1.60 6.44 -13.62
CA PHE A 50 1.12 5.63 -12.51
C PHE A 50 2.26 4.87 -11.83
N LEU A 51 3.13 4.20 -12.58
CA LEU A 51 4.22 3.41 -12.01
C LEU A 51 5.21 4.31 -11.24
N LEU A 52 5.56 5.47 -11.80
CA LEU A 52 6.46 6.42 -11.14
C LEU A 52 5.88 6.97 -9.83
N THR A 53 4.59 7.26 -9.80
CA THR A 53 3.96 7.86 -8.61
C THR A 53 3.50 6.82 -7.59
N ALA A 54 2.86 5.74 -8.05
CA ALA A 54 2.29 4.70 -7.20
C ALA A 54 3.33 3.72 -6.64
N VAL A 55 4.51 3.61 -7.25
CA VAL A 55 5.61 2.76 -6.77
C VAL A 55 6.84 3.60 -6.37
N GLY A 56 7.17 4.64 -7.12
CA GLY A 56 8.34 5.48 -6.83
C GLY A 56 8.26 6.21 -5.50
N LEU A 57 7.11 6.83 -5.16
CA LEU A 57 6.94 7.51 -3.87
C LEU A 57 7.00 6.54 -2.67
N PRO A 58 6.31 5.39 -2.68
CA PRO A 58 6.43 4.40 -1.61
C PRO A 58 7.87 3.89 -1.42
N ILE A 59 8.58 3.58 -2.52
CA ILE A 59 9.99 3.16 -2.44
C ILE A 59 10.86 4.27 -1.86
N LEU A 60 10.70 5.52 -2.32
CA LEU A 60 11.41 6.68 -1.75
C LEU A 60 11.11 6.84 -0.26
N GLY A 61 9.86 6.63 0.17
CA GLY A 61 9.47 6.65 1.58
C GLY A 61 10.18 5.57 2.39
N VAL A 62 10.19 4.32 1.90
CA VAL A 62 10.90 3.21 2.55
C VAL A 62 12.39 3.51 2.66
N VAL A 63 13.03 3.97 1.58
CA VAL A 63 14.45 4.34 1.59
C VAL A 63 14.73 5.48 2.55
N ALA A 64 13.88 6.52 2.59
CA ALA A 64 14.02 7.64 3.53
C ALA A 64 13.90 7.16 4.99
N THR A 65 12.94 6.27 5.28
CA THR A 65 12.81 5.69 6.63
C THR A 65 13.96 4.75 6.99
N ALA A 66 14.48 3.98 6.03
CA ALA A 66 15.63 3.10 6.25
C ALA A 66 16.94 3.88 6.45
N THR A 67 17.05 5.07 5.84
CA THR A 67 18.22 5.96 5.97
C THR A 67 18.17 6.78 7.26
N SER A 68 16.97 6.98 7.83
CA SER A 68 16.83 7.58 9.16
C SER A 68 17.23 6.54 10.19
N GLU A 69 18.44 6.63 10.77
CA GLU A 69 18.95 5.76 11.85
C GLU A 69 18.18 5.90 13.19
N SER A 70 16.89 6.24 13.13
CA SER A 70 16.04 6.41 14.30
C SER A 70 15.33 5.10 14.61
N ARG A 71 15.45 4.60 15.84
CA ARG A 71 14.90 3.30 16.25
C ARG A 71 13.37 3.28 16.36
N SER A 72 12.72 4.45 16.30
CA SER A 72 11.26 4.56 16.25
C SER A 72 10.77 5.83 15.56
N LEU A 73 9.57 5.79 14.97
CA LEU A 73 8.85 6.95 14.44
C LEU A 73 8.67 8.07 15.50
N TYR A 74 8.60 7.69 16.77
CA TYR A 74 8.55 8.61 17.90
C TYR A 74 9.87 9.37 18.07
N GLU A 75 11.03 8.72 17.91
CA GLU A 75 12.31 9.43 17.94
C GLU A 75 12.49 10.38 16.75
N MET A 76 12.07 9.98 15.54
CA MET A 76 12.08 10.85 14.35
C MET A 76 11.25 12.12 14.55
N THR A 77 10.09 12.01 15.21
CA THR A 77 9.17 13.14 15.41
C THR A 77 9.42 13.91 16.71
N SER A 78 10.12 13.30 17.68
CA SER A 78 10.49 13.95 18.95
C SER A 78 11.47 15.10 18.80
N HIS A 79 12.24 15.15 17.70
CA HIS A 79 13.19 16.21 17.41
C HIS A 79 12.53 17.56 17.13
N THR A 80 11.22 17.59 16.87
CA THR A 80 10.47 18.82 16.62
C THR A 80 9.55 19.22 17.79
N TRP A 81 8.76 18.30 18.38
CA TRP A 81 7.90 18.58 19.56
C TRP A 81 7.30 17.29 20.20
N ARG A 82 7.52 17.03 21.51
CA ARG A 82 7.08 15.79 22.21
C ARG A 82 5.57 15.50 22.17
N GLY A 83 4.72 16.53 22.17
CA GLY A 83 3.26 16.37 22.03
C GLY A 83 2.80 16.06 20.60
N TRP A 84 3.53 16.55 19.59
CA TRP A 84 3.20 16.32 18.19
C TRP A 84 3.53 14.89 17.76
N ALA A 85 4.60 14.31 18.31
CA ALA A 85 4.97 12.92 18.11
C ALA A 85 3.85 11.94 18.51
N THR A 86 3.24 12.13 19.69
CA THR A 86 2.15 11.26 20.17
C THR A 86 0.88 11.42 19.33
N PHE A 87 0.48 12.66 19.02
CA PHE A 87 -0.69 12.93 18.17
C PHE A 87 -0.52 12.31 16.78
N PHE A 88 0.64 12.53 16.15
CA PHE A 88 0.95 12.00 14.83
C PHE A 88 0.98 10.47 14.83
N THR A 89 1.58 9.85 15.85
CA THR A 89 1.63 8.38 15.97
C THR A 89 0.22 7.78 16.12
N CYS A 90 -0.63 8.38 16.97
CA CYS A 90 -2.03 7.97 17.10
C CYS A 90 -2.79 8.11 15.78
N LEU A 91 -2.65 9.25 15.12
CA LEU A 91 -3.31 9.52 13.84
C LEU A 91 -2.87 8.50 12.78
N LEU A 92 -1.57 8.23 12.69
CA LEU A 92 -1.00 7.28 11.74
C LEU A 92 -1.55 5.87 11.97
N TYR A 93 -1.66 5.43 13.22
CA TYR A 93 -2.26 4.14 13.59
C TYR A 93 -3.75 4.06 13.23
N LEU A 94 -4.51 5.13 13.49
CA LEU A 94 -5.91 5.25 13.10
C LEU A 94 -6.08 5.18 11.58
N THR A 95 -5.18 5.81 10.82
CA THR A 95 -5.22 5.88 9.37
C THR A 95 -4.89 4.52 8.73
N ILE A 96 -3.90 3.80 9.27
CA ILE A 96 -3.52 2.46 8.80
C ILE A 96 -4.62 1.43 9.08
N GLY A 97 -5.30 1.52 10.21
CA GLY A 97 -6.39 0.59 10.54
C GLY A 97 -7.76 1.12 10.09
N PRO A 98 -8.59 1.58 11.04
CA PRO A 98 -10.02 1.79 10.84
C PRO A 98 -10.38 2.96 9.92
N ALA A 99 -9.58 4.04 9.90
CA ALA A 99 -10.04 5.29 9.30
C ALA A 99 -9.85 5.38 7.78
N PHE A 100 -8.85 4.71 7.22
CA PHE A 100 -8.51 4.92 5.80
C PHE A 100 -8.15 3.64 5.04
N ALA A 101 -7.22 2.82 5.55
CA ALA A 101 -6.77 1.67 4.77
C ALA A 101 -7.83 0.57 4.69
N ILE A 102 -8.51 0.23 5.80
CA ILE A 102 -9.58 -0.78 5.82
C ILE A 102 -10.74 -0.41 4.89
N PRO A 103 -11.41 0.75 5.02
CA PRO A 103 -12.55 1.08 4.17
C PRO A 103 -12.18 1.18 2.68
N ARG A 104 -11.00 1.71 2.35
CA ARG A 104 -10.55 1.84 0.94
C ARG A 104 -10.24 0.49 0.31
N THR A 105 -9.60 -0.42 1.03
CA THR A 105 -9.27 -1.76 0.50
C THR A 105 -10.49 -2.68 0.47
N ALA A 106 -11.37 -2.56 1.47
CA ALA A 106 -12.61 -3.33 1.55
C ALA A 106 -13.59 -2.96 0.42
N THR A 107 -13.83 -1.66 0.19
CA THR A 107 -14.74 -1.21 -0.89
C THR A 107 -14.23 -1.65 -2.26
N VAL A 108 -12.94 -1.47 -2.55
CA VAL A 108 -12.35 -1.88 -3.83
C VAL A 108 -12.42 -3.40 -4.02
N SER A 109 -12.10 -4.20 -3.00
CA SER A 109 -12.19 -5.66 -3.08
C SER A 109 -13.64 -6.15 -3.24
N PHE A 110 -14.61 -5.44 -2.64
CA PHE A 110 -16.04 -5.72 -2.80
C PHE A 110 -16.56 -5.39 -4.21
N GLU A 111 -16.18 -4.22 -4.75
CA GLU A 111 -16.56 -3.80 -6.11
C GLU A 111 -16.08 -4.77 -7.19
N ILE A 112 -14.95 -5.45 -6.98
CA ILE A 112 -14.31 -6.24 -8.03
C ILE A 112 -14.41 -7.74 -7.75
N GLY A 113 -14.51 -8.13 -6.48
CA GLY A 113 -14.63 -9.53 -6.06
C GLY A 113 -16.04 -10.00 -5.77
N VAL A 114 -17.00 -9.10 -5.49
CA VAL A 114 -18.37 -9.48 -5.09
C VAL A 114 -19.42 -8.96 -6.07
N ARG A 115 -19.36 -7.69 -6.47
CA ARG A 115 -20.31 -7.13 -7.46
C ARG A 115 -20.44 -7.90 -8.78
N PRO A 116 -19.36 -8.39 -9.44
CA PRO A 116 -19.53 -9.10 -10.71
C PRO A 116 -20.32 -10.41 -10.55
N PHE A 117 -20.26 -11.07 -9.38
CA PHE A 117 -21.02 -12.29 -9.10
C PHE A 117 -22.48 -12.01 -8.71
N LEU A 118 -22.79 -10.82 -8.15
CA LEU A 118 -24.18 -10.40 -7.92
C LEU A 118 -24.85 -9.83 -9.17
N ALA A 119 -24.07 -9.40 -10.17
CA ALA A 119 -24.61 -8.96 -11.45
C ALA A 119 -25.09 -10.13 -12.33
N GLU A 120 -24.68 -11.37 -12.04
CA GLU A 120 -25.22 -12.58 -12.69
C GLU A 120 -26.47 -13.10 -11.95
N GLY A 121 -27.59 -12.41 -12.13
CA GLY A 121 -28.90 -12.95 -11.79
C GLY A 121 -30.02 -12.34 -12.60
N PRO A 122 -30.94 -13.16 -13.14
CA PRO A 122 -30.74 -14.27 -14.06
C PRO A 122 -30.65 -13.78 -15.51
N MET A 123 -29.83 -14.44 -16.34
CA MET A 123 -29.92 -14.34 -17.79
C MET A 123 -31.25 -14.96 -18.24
N THR A 124 -32.29 -14.14 -18.39
CA THR A 124 -33.51 -14.54 -19.13
C THR A 124 -33.18 -14.60 -20.62
N ILE A 125 -32.75 -15.79 -21.03
CA ILE A 125 -32.96 -16.34 -22.37
C ILE A 125 -34.22 -17.20 -22.26
N PRO A 126 -35.21 -17.19 -23.17
CA PRO A 126 -35.53 -16.28 -24.28
C PRO A 126 -36.74 -15.36 -24.03
#